data_AF-A0AA39P3S1-F1
#
_entry.id   AF-A0AA39P3S1-F1
#
_cell.length_a   1.000
_cell.length_b   1.000
_cell.length_c   1.000
_cell.angle_alpha   90.00
_cell.angle_beta   90.00
_cell.angle_gamma   90.00
#
_symmetry.space_group_name_H-M   'P 1'
#
loop_
_entity.id
_entity.type
_entity.pdbx_description
1 polymer ?
#
loop_
_entity_poly.entity_id
_entity_poly.type
_entity_poly.pdbx_seq_one_letter_code
_entity_poly.pdbx_strand_id
1 'polypeptide(L)'
;MARPRAQKYELRLVLKYTAMARRERKTSSICTNAAFNLVDVHNAVAPGPIPLCQPSQKFWERERQHASPSPPLQTIHGDLPYTSIIHHAPGWTLFRNLYMSNGTLFLLSSNRSFPEFRLMISSAIHMVNTPENAALSEPTLQHMNYITPLEAQKRWGGTKNRVWTVEGNTLLVNEPSQFLGHFYHLVAELFFGVQAFWHGAFSAVPAIDAYACQIHPSLHRQALDRVIFAHSDGNGWRDYPGFNAYFMRCCQEWEDRIAATSGLSVDRAWHFPLVLLSDRSASHRGASCGSQTQRIASEAWEYMREQSRLMGIKVGGWWEPIRASVWKFSVVITYISRQGTSRRRLTDEAHDSLVRALEELGWELKVMQAERMSKDAQVHAAARTTILLGVHGNGLTHLLFMPPTKVSTVIEIFYPGGFAHDYHLDGAYYTHPNEPDIGYPEGFQGDYIPVHGPTDRIAQKL
;
A
#
# COMPACT_ATOMS: atom_id res chain seq x y z
N MET A 1 -13.17 -24.98 41.33
CA MET A 1 -12.33 -24.47 40.21
C MET A 1 -12.15 -22.98 40.42
N ALA A 2 -10.96 -22.57 40.86
CA ALA A 2 -10.65 -21.18 41.21
C ALA A 2 -10.33 -20.37 39.94
N ARG A 3 -10.95 -19.20 39.79
CA ARG A 3 -10.56 -18.21 38.77
C ARG A 3 -9.13 -17.71 39.06
N PRO A 4 -8.26 -17.48 38.07
CA PRO A 4 -6.93 -16.94 38.32
C PRO A 4 -7.04 -15.51 38.88
N ARG A 5 -6.24 -15.20 39.89
CA ARG A 5 -6.03 -13.84 40.41
C ARG A 5 -5.51 -12.95 39.28
N ALA A 6 -6.10 -11.77 39.13
CA ALA A 6 -5.58 -10.70 38.27
C ALA A 6 -4.14 -10.33 38.68
N GLN A 7 -3.15 -10.77 37.90
CA GLN A 7 -1.80 -10.21 37.94
C GLN A 7 -1.86 -8.82 37.29
N LYS A 8 -1.31 -7.80 37.96
CA LYS A 8 -1.07 -6.49 37.36
C LYS A 8 -0.02 -6.67 36.25
N TYR A 9 -0.44 -6.65 34.99
CA TYR A 9 0.48 -6.62 33.86
C TYR A 9 0.70 -5.16 33.44
N GLU A 10 1.97 -4.78 33.22
CA GLU A 10 2.29 -3.46 32.66
C GLU A 10 1.82 -3.37 31.21
N LEU A 11 1.12 -2.28 30.90
CA LEU A 11 0.69 -1.93 29.56
C LEU A 11 1.88 -1.46 28.71
N ARG A 12 2.02 -1.99 27.50
CA ARG A 12 2.96 -1.47 26.50
C ARG A 12 2.21 -0.58 25.52
N LEU A 13 2.61 0.69 25.44
CA LEU A 13 1.97 1.72 24.61
C LEU A 13 3.00 2.28 23.62
N VAL A 14 2.84 2.00 22.32
CA VAL A 14 3.73 2.57 21.29
C VAL A 14 3.11 3.88 20.80
N LEU A 15 3.84 4.99 20.94
CA LEU A 15 3.43 6.34 20.51
C LEU A 15 4.16 6.71 19.22
N LYS A 16 3.68 7.68 18.45
CA LYS A 16 4.40 8.26 17.30
C LYS A 16 4.58 9.78 17.39
N TYR A 17 5.78 10.31 17.15
CA TYR A 17 6.04 11.75 16.98
C TYR A 17 6.64 12.05 15.60
N THR A 18 6.03 12.95 14.81
CA THR A 18 6.57 13.37 13.52
C THR A 18 7.41 14.64 13.69
N ALA A 19 8.65 14.52 14.19
CA ALA A 19 9.57 15.67 14.33
C ALA A 19 10.59 15.71 13.18
N MET A 20 10.29 16.44 12.09
CA MET A 20 11.33 16.87 11.14
C MET A 20 12.05 18.10 11.69
N ALA A 21 13.29 17.91 12.12
CA ALA A 21 14.19 18.95 12.59
C ALA A 21 14.67 19.83 11.43
N ARG A 22 14.42 21.15 11.52
CA ARG A 22 15.30 22.15 10.91
C ARG A 22 15.36 23.41 11.78
N ARG A 23 16.58 23.80 12.13
CA ARG A 23 16.98 25.10 12.66
C ARG A 23 16.68 26.16 11.59
N GLU A 24 15.72 27.05 11.82
CA GLU A 24 15.57 28.24 10.98
C GLU A 24 15.54 29.52 11.81
N ARG A 25 16.35 30.47 11.37
CA ARG A 25 16.49 31.82 11.91
C ARG A 25 15.22 32.59 11.57
N LYS A 26 14.74 33.34 12.57
CA LYS A 26 13.65 34.32 12.45
C LYS A 26 13.93 35.29 11.30
N THR A 27 13.01 35.37 10.35
CA THR A 27 12.64 36.65 9.71
C THR A 27 11.13 36.67 9.54
N SER A 28 10.52 37.69 10.14
CA SER A 28 9.11 37.99 10.13
C SER A 28 8.74 38.74 8.85
N SER A 29 7.62 38.38 8.22
CA SER A 29 6.90 39.32 7.36
C SER A 29 5.41 38.99 7.39
N ILE A 30 4.68 39.96 7.91
CA ILE A 30 3.23 40.09 7.97
C ILE A 30 2.67 40.20 6.54
N CYS A 31 1.54 39.56 6.26
CA CYS A 31 0.56 40.07 5.30
C CYS A 31 -0.84 39.56 5.64
N THR A 32 -1.77 40.49 5.55
CA THR A 32 -3.10 40.57 6.13
C THR A 32 -4.21 40.04 5.21
N ASN A 33 -5.26 39.53 5.86
CA ASN A 33 -6.69 39.62 5.52
C ASN A 33 -7.15 39.49 4.07
N ALA A 34 -7.99 38.49 3.83
CA ALA A 34 -9.20 38.65 3.03
C ALA A 34 -10.34 37.84 3.66
N ALA A 35 -11.32 38.55 4.21
CA ALA A 35 -12.57 38.02 4.71
C ALA A 35 -13.46 37.61 3.53
N PHE A 36 -14.16 36.49 3.64
CA PHE A 36 -15.33 36.20 2.82
C PHE A 36 -16.47 35.69 3.70
N ASN A 37 -17.63 36.31 3.45
CA ASN A 37 -18.84 36.30 4.26
C ASN A 37 -19.49 34.92 4.37
N LEU A 38 -19.88 34.56 5.59
CA LEU A 38 -20.90 33.57 5.88
C LEU A 38 -22.25 34.04 5.35
N VAL A 39 -22.94 33.17 4.63
CA VAL A 39 -24.40 33.26 4.45
C VAL A 39 -25.00 32.02 5.09
N ASP A 40 -25.85 32.27 6.07
CA ASP A 40 -26.71 31.32 6.78
C ASP A 40 -27.57 30.50 5.81
N VAL A 41 -27.63 29.20 6.04
CA VAL A 41 -28.77 28.37 5.64
C VAL A 41 -29.11 27.41 6.79
N HIS A 42 -29.81 27.95 7.79
CA HIS A 42 -30.66 27.14 8.67
C HIS A 42 -31.95 26.79 7.92
N ASN A 43 -32.42 25.55 8.12
CA ASN A 43 -33.64 24.91 7.59
C ASN A 43 -33.48 24.10 6.29
N ALA A 44 -33.09 22.83 6.43
CA ALA A 44 -33.46 21.78 5.49
C ALA A 44 -33.91 20.53 6.27
N VAL A 45 -35.16 20.15 6.05
CA VAL A 45 -35.83 18.95 6.57
C VAL A 45 -35.14 17.69 6.01
N ALA A 46 -35.05 16.63 6.83
CA ALA A 46 -34.45 15.36 6.46
C ALA A 46 -35.07 14.76 5.18
N PRO A 47 -34.30 14.41 4.15
CA PRO A 47 -34.82 13.64 3.03
C PRO A 47 -34.91 12.16 3.44
N GLY A 48 -36.04 11.53 3.09
CA GLY A 48 -36.27 10.10 3.26
C GLY A 48 -35.28 9.21 2.47
N PRO A 49 -35.42 7.88 2.56
CA PRO A 49 -34.45 6.93 2.01
C PRO A 49 -34.22 7.16 0.52
N ILE A 50 -32.95 7.41 0.17
CA ILE A 50 -32.48 7.56 -1.20
C ILE A 50 -32.61 6.20 -1.91
N PRO A 51 -33.31 6.09 -3.04
CA PRO A 51 -33.37 4.84 -3.79
C PRO A 51 -31.96 4.47 -4.27
N LEU A 52 -31.60 3.19 -4.18
CA LEU A 52 -30.42 2.63 -4.82
C LEU A 52 -30.42 3.01 -6.30
N CYS A 53 -29.51 3.91 -6.69
CA CYS A 53 -29.34 4.32 -8.08
C CYS A 53 -28.76 3.12 -8.84
N GLN A 54 -29.64 2.32 -9.45
CA GLN A 54 -29.28 1.41 -10.52
C GLN A 54 -28.71 2.26 -11.66
N PRO A 55 -27.48 2.01 -12.14
CA PRO A 55 -26.94 2.77 -13.25
C PRO A 55 -27.89 2.61 -14.45
N SER A 56 -28.46 3.73 -14.92
CA SER A 56 -29.38 3.72 -16.05
C SER A 56 -28.70 3.09 -17.26
N GLN A 57 -29.43 2.32 -18.08
CA GLN A 57 -28.94 1.77 -19.36
C GLN A 57 -28.22 2.83 -20.23
N LYS A 58 -28.63 4.10 -20.12
CA LYS A 58 -28.01 5.24 -20.81
C LYS A 58 -26.56 5.54 -20.40
N PHE A 59 -26.14 5.17 -19.19
CA PHE A 59 -24.75 5.28 -18.74
C PHE A 59 -23.85 4.28 -19.49
N TRP A 60 -24.30 3.03 -19.61
CA TRP A 60 -23.61 1.98 -20.38
C TRP A 60 -23.64 2.20 -21.89
N GLU A 61 -24.62 2.94 -22.41
CA GLU A 61 -24.65 3.35 -23.82
C GLU A 61 -23.68 4.50 -24.13
N ARG A 62 -23.49 5.45 -23.19
CA ARG A 62 -22.48 6.52 -23.34
C ARG A 62 -21.05 6.02 -23.26
N GLU A 63 -20.73 5.09 -22.36
CA GLU A 63 -19.38 4.49 -22.34
C GLU A 63 -19.08 3.70 -23.61
N ARG A 64 -20.07 2.98 -24.18
CA ARG A 64 -19.91 2.28 -25.46
C ARG A 64 -19.72 3.19 -26.66
N GLN A 65 -20.24 4.42 -26.63
CA GLN A 65 -20.04 5.41 -27.70
C GLN A 65 -18.67 6.11 -27.63
N HIS A 66 -17.97 6.07 -26.48
CA HIS A 66 -16.64 6.65 -26.30
C HIS A 66 -15.51 5.62 -26.13
N ALA A 67 -15.83 4.34 -26.02
CA ALA A 67 -14.86 3.27 -26.13
C ALA A 67 -14.40 3.14 -27.59
N SER A 68 -13.34 3.85 -27.94
CA SER A 68 -12.57 3.55 -29.16
C SER A 68 -12.26 2.05 -29.16
N PRO A 69 -12.44 1.34 -30.30
CA PRO A 69 -12.06 -0.06 -30.37
C PRO A 69 -10.61 -0.20 -29.92
N SER A 70 -10.34 -1.13 -29.00
CA SER A 70 -8.99 -1.43 -28.56
C SER A 70 -8.11 -1.61 -29.81
N PRO A 71 -7.00 -0.88 -29.95
CA PRO A 71 -6.12 -1.07 -31.10
C PRO A 71 -5.74 -2.55 -31.20
N PRO A 72 -5.64 -3.11 -32.41
CA PRO A 72 -5.25 -4.50 -32.60
C PRO A 72 -3.88 -4.74 -31.96
N LEU A 73 -3.70 -5.91 -31.33
CA LEU A 73 -2.43 -6.31 -30.71
C LEU A 73 -1.26 -6.04 -31.67
N GLN A 74 -0.36 -5.15 -31.28
CA GLN A 74 0.81 -4.82 -32.08
C GLN A 74 1.81 -5.97 -32.06
N THR A 75 2.06 -6.55 -33.23
CA THR A 75 3.21 -7.42 -33.45
C THR A 75 4.45 -6.57 -33.65
N ILE A 76 5.54 -6.91 -32.96
CA ILE A 76 6.83 -6.23 -33.16
C ILE A 76 7.31 -6.57 -34.58
N HIS A 77 7.54 -5.56 -35.42
CA HIS A 77 8.15 -5.74 -36.74
C HIS A 77 9.66 -5.51 -36.64
N GLY A 78 10.47 -6.48 -37.08
CA GLY A 78 11.94 -6.40 -37.00
C GLY A 78 12.52 -7.12 -35.77
N ASP A 79 13.72 -6.69 -35.35
CA ASP A 79 14.45 -7.28 -34.22
C ASP A 79 13.73 -7.05 -32.90
N LEU A 80 13.75 -8.07 -32.03
CA LEU A 80 13.13 -7.99 -30.72
C LEU A 80 13.95 -7.06 -29.79
N PRO A 81 13.33 -6.04 -29.16
CA PRO A 81 14.05 -5.10 -28.31
C PRO A 81 14.60 -5.78 -27.05
N TYR A 82 15.84 -5.46 -26.69
CA TYR A 82 16.50 -6.07 -25.54
C TYR A 82 15.93 -5.57 -24.22
N THR A 83 15.92 -6.45 -23.24
CA THR A 83 15.52 -6.15 -21.87
C THR A 83 16.56 -5.27 -21.20
N SER A 84 16.11 -4.24 -20.50
CA SER A 84 16.95 -3.42 -19.62
C SER A 84 16.22 -3.10 -18.32
N ILE A 85 16.98 -2.81 -17.26
CA ILE A 85 16.42 -2.38 -15.97
C ILE A 85 16.57 -0.87 -15.86
N ILE A 86 15.49 -0.18 -15.48
CA ILE A 86 15.50 1.24 -15.16
C ILE A 86 15.89 1.41 -13.67
N HIS A 87 15.22 0.67 -12.78
CA HIS A 87 15.48 0.66 -11.35
C HIS A 87 15.27 -0.73 -10.77
N HIS A 88 16.03 -1.04 -9.73
CA HIS A 88 15.93 -2.29 -9.00
C HIS A 88 16.18 -2.09 -7.50
N ALA A 89 15.30 -2.66 -6.69
CA ALA A 89 15.48 -2.99 -5.29
C ALA A 89 14.96 -4.43 -5.07
N PRO A 90 15.33 -5.13 -3.98
CA PRO A 90 14.80 -6.46 -3.68
C PRO A 90 13.26 -6.52 -3.75
N GLY A 91 12.74 -7.36 -4.65
CA GLY A 91 11.32 -7.52 -4.94
C GLY A 91 10.64 -6.37 -5.69
N TRP A 92 11.40 -5.39 -6.18
CA TRP A 92 10.89 -4.26 -6.96
C TRP A 92 11.79 -4.00 -8.16
N THR A 93 11.35 -4.40 -9.35
CA THR A 93 12.16 -4.21 -10.57
C THR A 93 11.37 -3.60 -11.69
N LEU A 94 11.83 -2.45 -12.18
CA LEU A 94 11.23 -1.74 -13.30
C LEU A 94 12.02 -2.07 -14.58
N PHE A 95 11.42 -2.87 -15.47
CA PHE A 95 12.01 -3.31 -16.72
C PHE A 95 11.51 -2.50 -17.91
N ARG A 96 12.38 -2.32 -18.90
CA ARG A 96 11.98 -2.13 -20.30
C ARG A 96 12.07 -3.46 -21.05
N ASN A 97 11.07 -3.74 -21.87
CA ASN A 97 11.01 -4.89 -22.78
C ASN A 97 11.17 -6.25 -22.06
N LEU A 98 10.22 -6.59 -21.20
CA LEU A 98 10.16 -7.91 -20.57
C LEU A 98 9.30 -8.85 -21.43
N TYR A 99 9.71 -10.11 -21.54
CA TYR A 99 8.97 -11.11 -22.31
C TYR A 99 8.35 -12.16 -21.39
N MET A 100 7.21 -12.72 -21.78
CA MET A 100 6.62 -13.89 -21.11
C MET A 100 6.21 -14.94 -22.11
N SER A 101 6.55 -16.20 -21.83
CA SER A 101 6.05 -17.34 -22.58
C SER A 101 5.86 -18.53 -21.64
N ASN A 102 4.68 -19.15 -21.69
CA ASN A 102 4.29 -20.30 -20.87
C ASN A 102 4.49 -20.01 -19.35
N GLY A 103 4.15 -18.79 -18.91
CA GLY A 103 4.30 -18.34 -17.53
C GLY A 103 5.72 -17.95 -17.10
N THR A 104 6.75 -18.31 -17.88
CA THR A 104 8.14 -17.92 -17.60
C THR A 104 8.42 -16.51 -18.12
N LEU A 105 9.00 -15.65 -17.28
CA LEU A 105 9.53 -14.35 -17.67
C LEU A 105 10.92 -14.49 -18.29
N PHE A 106 11.17 -13.81 -19.40
CA PHE A 106 12.44 -13.87 -20.11
C PHE A 106 13.12 -12.50 -20.18
N LEU A 107 14.38 -12.46 -19.75
CA LEU A 107 15.29 -11.34 -19.98
C LEU A 107 16.02 -11.58 -21.31
N LEU A 108 15.60 -10.86 -22.35
CA LEU A 108 16.23 -10.91 -23.67
C LEU A 108 17.46 -10.01 -23.67
N SER A 109 18.65 -10.59 -23.64
CA SER A 109 19.90 -9.82 -23.67
C SER A 109 21.07 -10.64 -24.24
N SER A 110 22.05 -9.95 -24.81
CA SER A 110 23.35 -10.52 -25.18
C SER A 110 24.31 -10.65 -23.99
N ASN A 111 24.03 -9.99 -22.86
CA ASN A 111 24.80 -10.08 -21.63
C ASN A 111 23.89 -10.52 -20.45
N ARG A 112 24.52 -11.00 -19.37
CA ARG A 112 23.80 -11.44 -18.16
C ARG A 112 24.09 -10.54 -16.95
N SER A 113 24.33 -9.25 -17.20
CA SER A 113 24.60 -8.25 -16.15
C SER A 113 23.30 -7.73 -15.54
N PHE A 114 22.50 -8.63 -14.97
CA PHE A 114 21.27 -8.33 -14.24
C PHE A 114 21.42 -8.74 -12.77
N PRO A 115 20.60 -8.19 -11.85
CA PRO A 115 20.51 -8.71 -10.49
C PRO A 115 20.17 -10.21 -10.48
N GLU A 116 20.49 -10.88 -9.37
CA GLU A 116 20.10 -12.27 -9.19
C GLU A 116 18.57 -12.42 -9.25
N PHE A 117 18.07 -13.49 -9.88
CA PHE A 117 16.62 -13.73 -9.99
C PHE A 117 15.92 -13.74 -8.64
N ARG A 118 16.57 -14.27 -7.60
CA ARG A 118 16.03 -14.26 -6.23
C ARG A 118 15.79 -12.85 -5.68
N LEU A 119 16.49 -11.83 -6.16
CA LEU A 119 16.21 -10.45 -5.75
C LEU A 119 15.08 -9.81 -6.57
N MET A 120 14.60 -10.45 -7.65
CA MET A 120 13.57 -9.90 -8.53
C MET A 120 12.24 -10.66 -8.44
N ILE A 121 12.27 -11.98 -8.27
CA ILE A 121 11.08 -12.85 -8.31
C ILE A 121 11.23 -14.07 -7.39
N SER A 122 10.11 -14.73 -7.12
CA SER A 122 10.00 -15.97 -6.36
C SER A 122 9.05 -16.95 -7.05
N SER A 123 8.87 -18.14 -6.46
CA SER A 123 7.84 -19.09 -6.90
C SER A 123 6.42 -18.70 -6.51
N ALA A 124 6.23 -17.62 -5.74
CA ALA A 124 4.94 -17.10 -5.26
C ALA A 124 4.02 -18.16 -4.63
N ILE A 125 4.61 -19.15 -3.97
CA ILE A 125 3.86 -20.16 -3.21
C ILE A 125 3.23 -19.54 -1.96
N HIS A 126 2.22 -20.23 -1.41
CA HIS A 126 1.63 -19.87 -0.13
C HIS A 126 2.72 -19.83 0.96
N MET A 127 2.82 -18.68 1.65
CA MET A 127 3.89 -18.42 2.59
C MET A 127 3.55 -18.99 3.97
N VAL A 128 4.48 -19.80 4.48
CA VAL A 128 4.46 -20.35 5.84
C VAL A 128 5.84 -20.08 6.44
N ASN A 129 5.89 -19.66 7.71
CA ASN A 129 7.15 -19.30 8.36
C ASN A 129 7.96 -20.55 8.77
N THR A 130 8.47 -21.29 7.79
CA THR A 130 9.39 -22.42 7.99
C THR A 130 10.57 -22.36 7.01
N PRO A 131 11.75 -22.88 7.38
CA PRO A 131 12.92 -22.93 6.49
C PRO A 131 12.64 -23.68 5.17
N GLU A 132 11.81 -24.72 5.22
CA GLU A 132 11.46 -25.52 4.04
C GLU A 132 10.62 -24.71 3.05
N ASN A 133 9.62 -23.95 3.54
CA ASN A 133 8.81 -23.08 2.70
C ASN A 133 9.65 -21.95 2.11
N ALA A 134 10.58 -21.38 2.90
CA ALA A 134 11.53 -20.39 2.41
C ALA A 134 12.41 -20.95 1.28
N ALA A 135 12.90 -22.18 1.39
CA ALA A 135 13.67 -22.83 0.32
C ALA A 135 12.82 -23.08 -0.95
N LEU A 136 11.56 -23.50 -0.79
CA LEU A 136 10.63 -23.69 -1.91
C LEU A 136 10.24 -22.36 -2.59
N SER A 137 10.41 -21.22 -1.91
CA SER A 137 10.17 -19.89 -2.45
C SER A 137 11.24 -19.41 -3.45
N GLU A 138 12.38 -20.10 -3.53
CA GLU A 138 13.46 -19.71 -4.45
C GLU A 138 13.04 -19.88 -5.91
N PRO A 139 13.31 -18.87 -6.77
CA PRO A 139 12.92 -18.94 -8.17
C PRO A 139 13.80 -19.93 -8.93
N THR A 140 13.15 -20.70 -9.80
CA THR A 140 13.80 -21.55 -10.81
C THR A 140 13.73 -20.90 -12.20
N LEU A 141 14.40 -21.53 -13.18
CA LEU A 141 14.32 -21.14 -14.60
C LEU A 141 12.90 -21.22 -15.20
N GLN A 142 11.93 -21.80 -14.50
CA GLN A 142 10.52 -21.79 -14.91
C GLN A 142 9.82 -20.47 -14.58
N HIS A 143 10.34 -19.70 -13.63
CA HIS A 143 9.77 -18.41 -13.22
C HIS A 143 10.41 -17.27 -13.99
N MET A 144 11.74 -17.27 -14.05
CA MET A 144 12.50 -16.29 -14.81
C MET A 144 13.74 -16.93 -15.43
N ASN A 145 14.05 -16.58 -16.69
CA ASN A 145 15.18 -17.12 -17.42
C ASN A 145 15.79 -16.08 -18.37
N TYR A 146 17.03 -16.32 -18.78
CA TYR A 146 17.66 -15.58 -19.86
C TYR A 146 17.29 -16.19 -21.21
N ILE A 147 17.20 -15.34 -22.23
CA ILE A 147 17.12 -15.79 -23.62
C ILE A 147 18.04 -14.91 -24.47
N THR A 148 18.89 -15.53 -25.28
CA THR A 148 19.77 -14.79 -26.20
C THR A 148 18.97 -14.29 -27.41
N PRO A 149 19.45 -13.25 -28.12
CA PRO A 149 18.83 -12.78 -29.36
C PRO A 149 18.64 -13.89 -30.39
N LEU A 150 19.63 -14.77 -30.54
CA LEU A 150 19.57 -15.91 -31.46
C LEU A 150 18.48 -16.92 -31.04
N GLU A 151 18.40 -17.25 -29.75
CA GLU A 151 17.37 -18.15 -29.22
C GLU A 151 15.98 -17.54 -29.36
N ALA A 152 15.81 -16.25 -29.03
CA ALA A 152 14.53 -15.54 -29.16
C ALA A 152 14.08 -15.46 -30.63
N GLN A 153 15.00 -15.20 -31.55
CA GLN A 153 14.69 -15.21 -32.99
C GLN A 153 14.28 -16.61 -33.46
N LYS A 154 14.98 -17.65 -33.04
CA LYS A 154 14.62 -19.04 -33.36
C LYS A 154 13.24 -19.42 -32.76
N ARG A 155 12.98 -18.98 -31.54
CA ARG A 155 11.78 -19.34 -30.77
C ARG A 155 10.55 -18.56 -31.21
N TRP A 156 10.68 -17.27 -31.53
CA TRP A 156 9.55 -16.37 -31.79
C TRP A 156 9.63 -15.60 -33.12
N GLY A 157 10.81 -15.42 -33.71
CA GLY A 157 11.07 -14.62 -34.91
C GLY A 157 10.84 -15.33 -36.26
N GLY A 158 9.75 -16.09 -36.41
CA GLY A 158 9.40 -16.76 -37.68
C GLY A 158 9.05 -15.80 -38.84
N THR A 159 8.45 -16.32 -39.92
CA THR A 159 8.02 -15.52 -41.10
C THR A 159 7.05 -14.37 -40.77
N LYS A 160 6.35 -14.47 -39.64
CA LYS A 160 5.70 -13.38 -38.92
C LYS A 160 6.18 -13.44 -37.47
N ASN A 161 6.51 -12.29 -36.89
CA ASN A 161 6.89 -12.24 -35.48
C ASN A 161 5.74 -12.78 -34.61
N ARG A 162 6.07 -13.74 -33.73
CA ARG A 162 5.11 -14.41 -32.83
C ARG A 162 5.08 -13.80 -31.43
N VAL A 163 5.60 -12.57 -31.33
CA VAL A 163 5.55 -11.75 -30.13
C VAL A 163 4.42 -10.75 -30.23
N TRP A 164 3.53 -10.77 -29.23
CA TRP A 164 2.45 -9.80 -29.08
C TRP A 164 2.79 -8.78 -28.01
N THR A 165 2.77 -7.51 -28.38
CA THR A 165 3.01 -6.43 -27.42
C THR A 165 1.74 -6.13 -26.63
N VAL A 166 1.88 -6.15 -25.31
CA VAL A 166 0.87 -5.61 -24.39
C VAL A 166 1.08 -4.11 -24.32
N GLU A 167 0.21 -3.34 -24.98
CA GLU A 167 0.32 -1.88 -24.98
C GLU A 167 0.15 -1.29 -23.57
N GLY A 168 0.88 -0.21 -23.32
CA GLY A 168 0.84 0.51 -22.05
C GLY A 168 1.73 -0.06 -20.94
N ASN A 169 1.70 0.63 -19.81
CA ASN A 169 2.49 0.41 -18.62
C ASN A 169 1.84 -0.64 -17.72
N THR A 170 2.62 -1.62 -17.29
CA THR A 170 2.11 -2.75 -16.49
C THR A 170 2.69 -2.75 -15.09
N LEU A 171 1.84 -2.93 -14.08
CA LEU A 171 2.23 -3.47 -12.79
C LEU A 171 1.97 -4.98 -12.81
N LEU A 172 3.03 -5.79 -12.75
CA LEU A 172 2.95 -7.24 -12.63
C LEU A 172 3.26 -7.63 -11.19
N VAL A 173 2.30 -8.23 -10.52
CA VAL A 173 2.38 -8.56 -9.09
C VAL A 173 2.52 -10.07 -8.96
N ASN A 174 3.71 -10.51 -8.54
CA ASN A 174 4.06 -11.90 -8.29
C ASN A 174 3.90 -12.22 -6.79
N GLU A 175 2.67 -12.08 -6.29
CA GLU A 175 2.34 -12.36 -4.89
C GLU A 175 1.21 -13.40 -4.81
N PRO A 176 1.25 -14.32 -3.82
CA PRO A 176 0.14 -15.22 -3.57
C PRO A 176 -1.09 -14.45 -3.09
N SER A 177 -2.28 -14.94 -3.43
CA SER A 177 -3.57 -14.37 -3.02
C SER A 177 -3.73 -14.22 -1.49
N GLN A 178 -2.97 -14.99 -0.70
CA GLN A 178 -2.90 -14.94 0.77
C GLN A 178 -2.78 -13.50 1.31
N PHE A 179 -2.04 -12.61 0.63
CA PHE A 179 -1.87 -11.22 1.06
C PHE A 179 -2.80 -10.25 0.33
N LEU A 180 -3.09 -10.51 -0.94
CA LEU A 180 -3.85 -9.58 -1.80
C LEU A 180 -5.29 -9.38 -1.29
N GLY A 181 -5.89 -10.39 -0.66
CA GLY A 181 -7.21 -10.32 -0.03
C GLY A 181 -7.29 -9.47 1.25
N HIS A 182 -6.25 -8.71 1.58
CA HIS A 182 -6.20 -7.86 2.77
C HIS A 182 -5.85 -6.41 2.42
N PHE A 183 -6.69 -5.47 2.82
CA PHE A 183 -6.52 -4.04 2.53
C PHE A 183 -5.18 -3.46 2.95
N TYR A 184 -4.69 -3.88 4.12
CA TYR A 184 -3.36 -3.48 4.58
C TYR A 184 -2.26 -3.90 3.59
N HIS A 185 -2.16 -5.20 3.28
CA HIS A 185 -1.12 -5.71 2.39
C HIS A 185 -1.26 -5.19 0.96
N LEU A 186 -2.49 -5.08 0.44
CA LEU A 186 -2.72 -4.59 -0.91
C LEU A 186 -2.42 -3.08 -1.03
N VAL A 187 -2.98 -2.25 -0.15
CA VAL A 187 -2.92 -0.80 -0.33
C VAL A 187 -1.75 -0.18 0.43
N ALA A 188 -1.58 -0.54 1.70
CA ALA A 188 -0.55 0.05 2.56
C ALA A 188 0.85 -0.48 2.27
N GLU A 189 0.98 -1.72 1.77
CA GLU A 189 2.27 -2.25 1.36
C GLU A 189 2.47 -2.20 -0.15
N LEU A 190 1.70 -2.96 -0.93
CA LEU A 190 1.92 -3.07 -2.37
C LEU A 190 1.73 -1.72 -3.07
N PHE A 191 0.55 -1.12 -3.03
CA PHE A 191 0.31 0.13 -3.79
C PHE A 191 1.08 1.33 -3.22
N PHE A 192 1.38 1.38 -1.93
CA PHE A 192 2.28 2.39 -1.39
C PHE A 192 3.71 2.25 -1.93
N GLY A 193 4.23 1.01 -1.99
CA GLY A 193 5.53 0.72 -2.62
C GLY A 193 5.55 1.02 -4.11
N VAL A 194 4.47 0.66 -4.84
CA VAL A 194 4.27 1.01 -6.25
C VAL A 194 4.31 2.52 -6.44
N GLN A 195 3.58 3.27 -5.60
CA GLN A 195 3.54 4.73 -5.66
C GLN A 195 4.95 5.30 -5.50
N ALA A 196 5.71 4.83 -4.50
CA ALA A 196 7.08 5.27 -4.27
C ALA A 196 7.99 4.95 -5.46
N PHE A 197 7.98 3.70 -5.91
CA PHE A 197 8.91 3.20 -6.92
C PHE A 197 8.60 3.72 -8.32
N TRP A 198 7.34 3.62 -8.74
CA TRP A 198 6.91 4.00 -10.09
C TRP A 198 7.05 5.50 -10.30
N HIS A 199 6.49 6.31 -9.40
CA HIS A 199 6.61 7.76 -9.54
C HIS A 199 8.06 8.21 -9.34
N GLY A 200 8.79 7.64 -8.38
CA GLY A 200 10.20 7.97 -8.17
C GLY A 200 11.07 7.70 -9.40
N ALA A 201 10.84 6.57 -10.09
CA ALA A 201 11.57 6.22 -11.30
C ALA A 201 11.48 7.28 -12.41
N PHE A 202 10.36 8.00 -12.49
CA PHE A 202 10.12 9.00 -13.53
C PHE A 202 10.06 10.44 -13.02
N SER A 203 10.34 10.65 -11.73
CA SER A 203 10.46 11.99 -11.18
C SER A 203 11.73 12.64 -11.69
N ALA A 204 11.59 13.80 -12.34
CA ALA A 204 12.74 14.66 -12.56
C ALA A 204 13.29 15.12 -11.20
N VAL A 205 14.61 15.18 -11.05
CA VAL A 205 15.24 15.80 -9.88
C VAL A 205 14.68 17.22 -9.76
N PRO A 206 14.11 17.64 -8.61
CA PRO A 206 13.52 18.97 -8.52
C PRO A 206 14.61 20.03 -8.65
N ALA A 207 14.65 20.73 -9.77
CA ALA A 207 15.14 22.09 -9.80
C ALA A 207 14.12 22.93 -9.02
N ILE A 208 14.38 23.15 -7.73
CA ILE A 208 13.96 24.21 -6.77
C ILE A 208 12.56 24.88 -6.84
N ASP A 209 11.69 24.67 -7.83
CA ASP A 209 10.40 25.35 -7.90
C ASP A 209 9.31 24.61 -7.11
N ALA A 210 9.38 24.84 -5.81
CA ALA A 210 8.26 24.76 -4.90
C ALA A 210 7.17 25.74 -5.36
N TYR A 211 6.10 25.24 -6.01
CA TYR A 211 4.70 25.71 -5.85
C TYR A 211 3.70 25.07 -6.82
N ALA A 212 4.11 24.21 -7.75
CA ALA A 212 3.17 23.56 -8.66
C ALA A 212 2.51 22.32 -8.02
N CYS A 213 1.55 22.53 -7.11
CA CYS A 213 0.50 21.55 -6.79
C CYS A 213 -0.56 21.43 -7.92
N GLN A 214 -0.20 21.78 -9.14
CA GLN A 214 -1.01 21.46 -10.31
C GLN A 214 -0.58 20.06 -10.74
N ILE A 215 -1.55 19.15 -10.85
CA ILE A 215 -1.41 17.82 -11.46
C ILE A 215 -0.57 18.00 -12.73
N HIS A 216 0.72 17.69 -12.64
CA HIS A 216 1.64 18.04 -13.71
C HIS A 216 1.20 17.26 -14.96
N PRO A 217 0.96 17.89 -16.12
CA PRO A 217 0.46 17.21 -17.30
C PRO A 217 1.36 16.02 -17.77
N SER A 218 2.63 15.98 -17.34
CA SER A 218 3.52 14.85 -17.61
C SER A 218 3.29 13.61 -16.74
N LEU A 219 2.62 13.71 -15.58
CA LEU A 219 2.24 12.53 -14.77
C LEU A 219 1.24 11.64 -15.51
N HIS A 220 0.44 12.21 -16.42
CA HIS A 220 -0.55 11.47 -17.20
C HIS A 220 0.07 10.57 -18.28
N ARG A 221 1.29 10.87 -18.78
CA ARG A 221 1.97 10.04 -19.80
C ARG A 221 2.63 8.78 -19.24
N GLN A 222 2.69 8.64 -17.92
CA GLN A 222 3.32 7.51 -17.24
C GLN A 222 2.39 6.92 -16.19
N ALA A 223 1.08 7.03 -16.34
CA ALA A 223 0.16 6.29 -15.49
C ALA A 223 0.34 4.78 -15.70
N LEU A 224 0.08 3.97 -14.67
CA LEU A 224 -0.08 2.54 -14.83
C LEU A 224 -1.37 2.29 -15.60
N ASP A 225 -1.28 1.62 -16.74
CA ASP A 225 -2.45 1.31 -17.57
C ASP A 225 -3.15 0.03 -17.09
N ARG A 226 -2.41 -0.86 -16.41
CA ARG A 226 -2.94 -2.14 -15.93
C ARG A 226 -2.19 -2.70 -14.73
N VAL A 227 -2.93 -3.48 -13.94
CA VAL A 227 -2.41 -4.33 -12.87
C VAL A 227 -2.74 -5.78 -13.20
N ILE A 228 -1.73 -6.64 -13.14
CA ILE A 228 -1.84 -8.08 -13.38
C ILE A 228 -1.42 -8.79 -12.09
N PHE A 229 -2.30 -9.60 -11.52
CA PHE A 229 -1.97 -10.48 -10.40
C PHE A 229 -1.64 -11.87 -10.96
N ALA A 230 -0.39 -12.30 -10.82
CA ALA A 230 0.08 -13.55 -11.46
C ALA A 230 -0.44 -14.83 -10.77
N HIS A 231 -0.87 -14.72 -9.52
CA HIS A 231 -1.27 -15.85 -8.67
C HIS A 231 -2.56 -15.57 -7.89
N SER A 232 -3.48 -14.83 -8.50
CA SER A 232 -4.76 -14.47 -7.89
C SER A 232 -5.81 -14.33 -8.99
N ASP A 233 -6.95 -14.99 -8.78
CA ASP A 233 -8.11 -14.84 -9.66
C ASP A 233 -8.79 -13.47 -9.45
N GLY A 234 -9.85 -13.20 -10.23
CA GLY A 234 -10.63 -11.95 -10.13
C GLY A 234 -11.24 -11.65 -8.75
N ASN A 235 -11.27 -12.63 -7.84
CA ASN A 235 -11.78 -12.50 -6.47
C ASN A 235 -10.70 -12.55 -5.39
N GLY A 236 -9.54 -13.16 -5.64
CA GLY A 236 -8.49 -13.41 -4.65
C GLY A 236 -7.84 -12.15 -4.08
N TRP A 237 -8.01 -11.00 -4.74
CA TRP A 237 -7.57 -9.69 -4.24
C TRP A 237 -8.69 -8.93 -3.51
N ARG A 238 -9.94 -9.39 -3.51
CA ARG A 238 -11.04 -8.69 -2.84
C ARG A 238 -11.03 -9.05 -1.36
N ASP A 239 -10.94 -8.04 -0.50
CA ASP A 239 -11.00 -8.21 0.94
C ASP A 239 -12.43 -8.36 1.45
N TYR A 240 -12.58 -9.06 2.57
CA TYR A 240 -13.90 -9.25 3.22
C TYR A 240 -14.60 -7.92 3.58
N PRO A 241 -13.91 -6.89 4.13
CA PRO A 241 -14.51 -5.56 4.32
C PRO A 241 -14.84 -4.79 3.03
N GLY A 242 -14.28 -5.22 1.89
CA GLY A 242 -14.47 -4.62 0.57
C GLY A 242 -13.77 -3.27 0.38
N PHE A 243 -12.75 -2.93 1.18
CA PHE A 243 -11.95 -1.73 0.98
C PHE A 243 -11.03 -1.82 -0.24
N ASN A 244 -10.59 -3.01 -0.63
CA ASN A 244 -9.83 -3.22 -1.87
C ASN A 244 -10.67 -2.79 -3.08
N ALA A 245 -11.94 -3.19 -3.11
CA ALA A 245 -12.87 -2.82 -4.18
C ALA A 245 -13.24 -1.32 -4.17
N TYR A 246 -12.96 -0.62 -3.08
CA TYR A 246 -13.06 0.84 -2.99
C TYR A 246 -11.83 1.52 -3.58
N PHE A 247 -10.64 0.93 -3.40
CA PHE A 247 -9.37 1.42 -3.95
C PHE A 247 -9.21 1.15 -5.45
N MET A 248 -9.48 -0.08 -5.90
CA MET A 248 -9.39 -0.50 -7.31
C MET A 248 -10.64 -1.26 -7.75
N ARG A 249 -10.98 -1.20 -9.04
CA ARG A 249 -12.21 -1.82 -9.57
C ARG A 249 -11.99 -3.16 -10.25
N CYS A 250 -10.87 -3.31 -10.95
CA CYS A 250 -10.55 -4.49 -11.74
C CYS A 250 -9.03 -4.73 -11.81
N CYS A 251 -8.66 -5.98 -12.13
CA CYS A 251 -7.32 -6.42 -12.50
C CYS A 251 -7.43 -7.33 -13.74
N GLN A 252 -6.31 -7.66 -14.39
CA GLN A 252 -6.29 -8.63 -15.50
C GLN A 252 -5.81 -10.00 -15.03
N GLU A 253 -6.32 -11.05 -15.69
CA GLU A 253 -5.99 -12.45 -15.42
C GLU A 253 -4.69 -12.87 -16.12
N TRP A 254 -3.88 -13.68 -15.43
CA TRP A 254 -2.57 -14.13 -15.89
C TRP A 254 -2.64 -15.47 -16.63
N GLU A 255 -3.55 -16.33 -16.19
CA GLU A 255 -3.76 -17.70 -16.69
C GLU A 255 -4.10 -17.71 -18.18
N ASP A 256 -4.95 -16.79 -18.64
CA ASP A 256 -5.29 -16.64 -20.06
C ASP A 256 -4.06 -16.34 -20.91
N ARG A 257 -3.10 -15.58 -20.36
CA ARG A 257 -1.86 -15.23 -21.06
C ARG A 257 -0.92 -16.42 -21.14
N ILE A 258 -0.87 -17.22 -20.07
CA ILE A 258 -0.15 -18.51 -20.06
C ILE A 258 -0.76 -19.39 -21.14
N ALA A 259 -2.07 -19.65 -21.09
CA ALA A 259 -2.78 -20.50 -22.04
C ALA A 259 -2.56 -20.08 -23.51
N ALA A 260 -2.53 -18.78 -23.79
CA ALA A 260 -2.26 -18.24 -25.13
C ALA A 260 -0.83 -18.51 -25.66
N THR A 261 0.09 -18.93 -24.79
CA THR A 261 1.50 -19.23 -25.11
C THR A 261 1.91 -20.66 -24.76
N SER A 262 1.05 -21.44 -24.10
CA SER A 262 1.28 -22.82 -23.69
C SER A 262 0.70 -23.85 -24.67
N GLY A 263 1.37 -24.99 -24.84
CA GLY A 263 0.79 -26.17 -25.51
C GLY A 263 0.46 -25.99 -27.00
N LEU A 264 0.93 -24.92 -27.63
CA LEU A 264 0.77 -24.68 -29.07
C LEU A 264 1.85 -25.42 -29.85
N SER A 265 1.51 -25.88 -31.07
CA SER A 265 2.49 -26.39 -32.05
C SER A 265 3.55 -25.35 -32.44
N VAL A 266 3.29 -24.08 -32.11
CA VAL A 266 4.09 -22.92 -32.46
C VAL A 266 4.25 -22.06 -31.21
N ASP A 267 5.50 -21.89 -30.76
CA ASP A 267 5.86 -21.08 -29.59
C ASP A 267 5.57 -19.58 -29.80
N ARG A 268 5.12 -18.88 -28.75
CA ARG A 268 4.72 -17.47 -28.78
C ARG A 268 5.13 -16.79 -27.48
N ALA A 269 5.18 -15.47 -27.51
CA ALA A 269 5.45 -14.68 -26.30
C ALA A 269 4.63 -13.39 -26.25
N TRP A 270 4.36 -12.95 -25.02
CA TRP A 270 3.94 -11.61 -24.70
C TRP A 270 5.17 -10.72 -24.49
N HIS A 271 5.09 -9.48 -24.95
CA HIS A 271 6.08 -8.43 -24.72
C HIS A 271 5.46 -7.29 -23.92
N PHE A 272 6.12 -6.92 -22.83
CA PHE A 272 5.76 -5.80 -21.96
C PHE A 272 6.80 -4.69 -22.15
N PRO A 273 6.46 -3.57 -22.84
CA PRO A 273 7.41 -2.50 -23.12
C PRO A 273 7.95 -1.83 -21.85
N LEU A 274 7.10 -1.65 -20.84
CA LEU A 274 7.44 -1.08 -19.55
C LEU A 274 6.64 -1.79 -18.46
N VAL A 275 7.33 -2.45 -17.53
CA VAL A 275 6.69 -3.23 -16.46
C VAL A 275 7.41 -3.07 -15.14
N LEU A 276 6.65 -2.76 -14.09
CA LEU A 276 7.10 -2.89 -12.71
C LEU A 276 6.69 -4.28 -12.21
N LEU A 277 7.68 -5.11 -11.92
CA LEU A 277 7.52 -6.38 -11.22
C LEU A 277 7.62 -6.14 -9.72
N SER A 278 6.59 -6.53 -8.96
CA SER A 278 6.64 -6.63 -7.50
C SER A 278 6.60 -8.09 -7.04
N ASP A 279 7.39 -8.43 -6.03
CA ASP A 279 7.42 -9.76 -5.44
C ASP A 279 7.76 -9.68 -3.94
N ARG A 280 6.81 -10.13 -3.11
CA ARG A 280 6.93 -10.08 -1.64
C ARG A 280 8.08 -10.91 -1.09
N SER A 281 8.25 -12.13 -1.59
CA SER A 281 9.28 -13.05 -1.09
C SER A 281 10.68 -12.54 -1.45
N ALA A 282 10.83 -11.96 -2.64
CA ALA A 282 12.05 -11.29 -3.06
C ALA A 282 12.32 -10.02 -2.24
N SER A 283 11.30 -9.24 -1.86
CA SER A 283 11.48 -8.12 -0.93
C SER A 283 11.99 -8.57 0.44
N HIS A 284 11.52 -9.70 0.98
CA HIS A 284 12.04 -10.23 2.25
C HIS A 284 13.51 -10.66 2.21
N ARG A 285 14.13 -10.75 1.03
CA ARG A 285 15.57 -10.99 0.89
C ARG A 285 16.40 -9.70 0.99
N GLY A 286 15.76 -8.53 0.90
CA GLY A 286 16.39 -7.24 1.17
C GLY A 286 16.49 -6.94 2.67
N ALA A 287 17.40 -6.04 3.05
CA ALA A 287 17.63 -5.73 4.46
C ALA A 287 16.47 -4.93 5.08
N SER A 288 15.91 -3.96 4.35
CA SER A 288 14.86 -3.09 4.87
C SER A 288 13.57 -3.88 5.13
N CYS A 289 13.18 -4.79 4.24
CA CYS A 289 12.01 -5.64 4.47
C CYS A 289 12.39 -6.86 5.30
N GLY A 290 13.43 -7.60 4.98
CA GLY A 290 13.73 -8.89 5.61
C GLY A 290 14.08 -8.81 7.09
N SER A 291 14.97 -7.89 7.48
CA SER A 291 15.51 -7.86 8.84
C SER A 291 15.07 -6.65 9.68
N GLN A 292 14.55 -5.59 9.05
CA GLN A 292 14.22 -4.34 9.76
C GLN A 292 12.72 -4.16 9.96
N THR A 293 11.92 -4.23 8.88
CA THR A 293 10.51 -3.79 8.94
C THR A 293 9.50 -4.92 8.70
N GLN A 294 9.87 -5.97 7.97
CA GLN A 294 8.93 -6.97 7.43
C GLN A 294 7.84 -6.36 6.54
N ARG A 295 8.11 -5.20 5.91
CA ARG A 295 7.18 -4.50 5.03
C ARG A 295 7.77 -4.38 3.63
N ILE A 296 7.12 -4.98 2.64
CA ILE A 296 7.65 -5.00 1.27
C ILE A 296 7.85 -3.60 0.68
N ALA A 297 7.03 -2.64 1.10
CA ALA A 297 7.10 -1.26 0.66
C ALA A 297 8.38 -0.54 1.11
N SER A 298 9.05 -1.01 2.18
CA SER A 298 10.26 -0.37 2.69
C SER A 298 11.39 -0.44 1.66
N GLU A 299 11.54 -1.57 0.95
CA GLU A 299 12.57 -1.73 -0.10
C GLU A 299 12.39 -0.70 -1.21
N ALA A 300 11.14 -0.53 -1.67
CA ALA A 300 10.81 0.46 -2.69
C ALA A 300 11.06 1.90 -2.21
N TRP A 301 10.59 2.20 -1.00
CA TRP A 301 10.67 3.54 -0.42
C TRP A 301 12.10 3.95 -0.12
N GLU A 302 12.85 3.12 0.62
CA GLU A 302 14.22 3.42 1.03
C GLU A 302 15.13 3.57 -0.18
N TYR A 303 15.00 2.68 -1.17
CA TYR A 303 15.74 2.80 -2.42
C TYR A 303 15.46 4.16 -3.10
N MET A 304 14.20 4.53 -3.31
CA MET A 304 13.87 5.80 -3.97
C MET A 304 14.26 7.03 -3.13
N ARG A 305 14.24 6.91 -1.80
CA ARG A 305 14.73 7.94 -0.87
C ARG A 305 16.23 8.14 -1.06
N GLU A 306 17.02 7.08 -1.09
CA GLU A 306 18.46 7.11 -1.28
C GLU A 306 18.85 7.67 -2.66
N GLN A 307 18.05 7.36 -3.68
CA GLN A 307 18.19 7.96 -5.00
C GLN A 307 17.74 9.43 -5.08
N SER A 308 17.21 10.01 -4.00
CA SER A 308 16.63 11.37 -3.96
C SER A 308 15.51 11.57 -4.99
N ARG A 309 14.70 10.53 -5.22
CA ARG A 309 13.67 10.49 -6.27
C ARG A 309 12.23 10.52 -5.77
N LEU A 310 11.99 10.46 -4.46
CA LEU A 310 10.65 10.55 -3.90
C LEU A 310 10.04 11.95 -4.15
N MET A 311 8.85 12.02 -4.80
CA MET A 311 8.19 13.30 -5.07
C MET A 311 7.60 13.96 -3.81
N GLY A 312 7.46 15.29 -3.88
CA GLY A 312 6.76 16.13 -2.91
C GLY A 312 7.66 17.20 -2.27
N ILE A 313 7.05 18.27 -1.77
CA ILE A 313 7.73 19.36 -1.02
C ILE A 313 8.41 18.80 0.25
N LYS A 314 7.84 17.73 0.80
CA LYS A 314 8.43 16.83 1.79
C LYS A 314 8.44 15.43 1.18
N VAL A 315 9.47 14.65 1.46
CA VAL A 315 9.63 13.26 0.98
C VAL A 315 8.30 12.50 1.10
N GLY A 316 7.70 12.09 -0.03
CA GLY A 316 6.42 11.36 -0.10
C GLY A 316 5.15 12.21 0.06
N GLY A 317 5.16 13.45 -0.43
CA GLY A 317 4.04 14.39 -0.36
C GLY A 317 2.86 14.10 -1.30
N TRP A 318 2.67 12.88 -1.80
CA TRP A 318 1.71 12.58 -2.88
C TRP A 318 0.25 12.80 -2.49
N TRP A 319 -0.13 12.47 -1.26
CA TRP A 319 -1.49 12.71 -0.76
C TRP A 319 -1.69 14.14 -0.25
N GLU A 320 -0.69 15.01 -0.36
CA GLU A 320 -0.77 16.38 0.18
C GLU A 320 -1.96 17.18 -0.37
N PRO A 321 -2.33 17.11 -1.66
CA PRO A 321 -3.50 17.85 -2.16
C PRO A 321 -4.82 17.40 -1.50
N ILE A 322 -5.01 16.08 -1.32
CA ILE A 322 -6.20 15.55 -0.62
C ILE A 322 -6.18 16.02 0.83
N ARG A 323 -5.02 15.99 1.49
CA ARG A 323 -4.87 16.33 2.92
C ARG A 323 -5.02 17.83 3.18
N ALA A 324 -4.47 18.67 2.30
CA ALA A 324 -4.56 20.13 2.39
C ALA A 324 -6.01 20.62 2.23
N SER A 325 -6.86 19.88 1.50
CA SER A 325 -8.28 20.23 1.33
C SER A 325 -9.12 20.09 2.61
N VAL A 326 -8.60 19.44 3.66
CA VAL A 326 -9.32 19.14 4.91
C VAL A 326 -8.85 20.02 6.09
N TRP A 327 -8.01 21.03 5.84
CA TRP A 327 -7.32 21.77 6.89
C TRP A 327 -8.24 22.66 7.74
N LYS A 328 -8.47 22.27 9.00
CA LYS A 328 -8.87 23.15 10.11
C LYS A 328 -8.06 22.78 11.35
N PHE A 329 -7.51 23.77 12.04
CA PHE A 329 -6.69 23.60 13.24
C PHE A 329 -7.56 23.24 14.45
N SER A 330 -7.87 21.97 14.63
CA SER A 330 -8.32 21.38 15.90
C SER A 330 -7.71 19.98 16.01
N VAL A 331 -7.16 19.64 17.18
CA VAL A 331 -6.64 18.29 17.41
C VAL A 331 -7.83 17.34 17.55
N VAL A 332 -7.90 16.34 16.67
CA VAL A 332 -8.94 15.31 16.70
C VAL A 332 -8.30 13.98 17.06
N ILE A 333 -8.72 13.40 18.18
CA ILE A 333 -8.39 12.03 18.56
C ILE A 333 -9.47 11.12 17.98
N THR A 334 -9.08 10.17 17.14
CA THR A 334 -9.96 9.10 16.69
C THR A 334 -9.51 7.79 17.32
N TYR A 335 -10.33 7.24 18.19
CA TYR A 335 -10.13 5.91 18.77
C TYR A 335 -10.96 4.89 17.99
N ILE A 336 -10.29 3.94 17.32
CA ILE A 336 -10.94 2.80 16.67
C ILE A 336 -11.33 1.77 17.73
N SER A 337 -12.57 1.86 18.19
CA SER A 337 -13.19 0.89 19.07
C SER A 337 -13.51 -0.39 18.31
N ARG A 338 -13.08 -1.53 18.87
CA ARG A 338 -13.39 -2.86 18.36
C ARG A 338 -14.43 -3.60 19.21
N GLN A 339 -15.12 -2.89 20.12
CA GLN A 339 -16.09 -3.52 21.03
C GLN A 339 -17.26 -4.20 20.31
N GLY A 340 -17.59 -3.77 19.07
CA GLY A 340 -18.59 -4.41 18.22
C GLY A 340 -18.11 -5.67 17.49
N THR A 341 -16.84 -6.08 17.67
CA THR A 341 -16.25 -7.25 17.02
C THR A 341 -15.89 -8.34 18.04
N SER A 342 -15.74 -9.58 17.58
CA SER A 342 -15.45 -10.74 18.44
C SER A 342 -13.96 -11.01 18.70
N ARG A 343 -13.04 -10.19 18.15
CA ARG A 343 -11.58 -10.40 18.25
C ARG A 343 -10.84 -9.08 18.32
N ARG A 344 -9.66 -9.09 18.96
CA ARG A 344 -8.79 -7.93 19.25
C ARG A 344 -9.57 -6.72 19.73
N ARG A 345 -10.42 -6.94 20.74
CA ARG A 345 -11.13 -5.89 21.45
C ARG A 345 -10.57 -5.75 22.85
N LEU A 346 -10.80 -4.59 23.44
CA LEU A 346 -10.46 -4.37 24.85
C LEU A 346 -11.48 -5.07 25.73
N THR A 347 -11.13 -5.33 26.98
CA THR A 347 -12.15 -5.64 27.99
C THR A 347 -13.09 -4.45 28.13
N ASP A 348 -14.34 -4.67 28.53
CA ASP A 348 -15.32 -3.59 28.64
C ASP A 348 -14.86 -2.54 29.66
N GLU A 349 -14.27 -2.96 30.79
CA GLU A 349 -13.73 -2.04 31.80
C GLU A 349 -12.55 -1.22 31.26
N ALA A 350 -11.69 -1.84 30.46
CA ALA A 350 -10.54 -1.21 29.84
C ALA A 350 -10.97 -0.19 28.77
N HIS A 351 -11.98 -0.54 27.96
CA HIS A 351 -12.62 0.36 27.00
C HIS A 351 -13.21 1.59 27.70
N ASP A 352 -14.07 1.39 28.69
CA ASP A 352 -14.76 2.47 29.40
C ASP A 352 -13.78 3.37 30.14
N SER A 353 -12.70 2.79 30.68
CA SER A 353 -11.67 3.57 31.34
C SER A 353 -10.83 4.38 30.34
N LEU A 354 -10.55 3.84 29.16
CA LEU A 354 -9.80 4.55 28.11
C LEU A 354 -10.63 5.72 27.54
N VAL A 355 -11.91 5.49 27.24
CA VAL A 355 -12.80 6.54 26.70
C VAL A 355 -12.88 7.71 27.68
N ARG A 356 -13.13 7.45 28.97
CA ARG A 356 -13.14 8.49 30.01
C ARG A 356 -11.84 9.30 30.06
N ALA A 357 -10.69 8.62 30.05
CA ALA A 357 -9.39 9.29 30.07
C ALA A 357 -9.15 10.17 28.83
N LEU A 358 -9.66 9.76 27.65
CA LEU A 358 -9.55 10.56 26.43
C LEU A 358 -10.51 11.76 26.41
N GLU A 359 -11.69 11.63 27.02
CA GLU A 359 -12.65 12.73 27.17
C GLU A 359 -12.10 13.83 28.11
N GLU A 360 -11.40 13.44 29.17
CA GLU A 360 -10.79 14.35 30.15
C GLU A 360 -9.67 15.25 29.55
N LEU A 361 -9.13 14.90 28.38
CA LEU A 361 -8.12 15.71 27.68
C LEU A 361 -8.67 17.02 27.09
N GLY A 362 -9.99 17.13 26.91
CA GLY A 362 -10.62 18.33 26.35
C GLY A 362 -10.38 18.55 24.85
N TRP A 363 -9.89 17.54 24.12
CA TRP A 363 -9.78 17.54 22.66
C TRP A 363 -11.02 16.91 22.00
N GLU A 364 -11.20 17.11 20.68
CA GLU A 364 -12.29 16.44 19.95
C GLU A 364 -12.01 14.93 19.93
N LEU A 365 -12.80 14.15 20.66
CA LEU A 365 -12.75 12.70 20.67
C LEU A 365 -13.80 12.09 19.74
N LYS A 366 -13.36 11.16 18.89
CA LYS A 366 -14.22 10.30 18.07
C LYS A 366 -13.98 8.84 18.40
N VAL A 367 -14.95 8.22 19.08
CA VAL A 367 -14.96 6.77 19.29
C VAL A 367 -15.60 6.12 18.06
N MET A 368 -14.75 5.62 17.16
CA MET A 368 -15.13 5.06 15.87
C MET A 368 -15.29 3.54 15.96
N GLN A 369 -16.47 3.01 15.59
CA GLN A 369 -16.65 1.59 15.30
C GLN A 369 -16.75 1.42 13.78
N ALA A 370 -15.61 1.10 13.16
CA ALA A 370 -15.46 1.07 11.70
C ALA A 370 -16.47 0.12 11.03
N GLU A 371 -16.77 -1.02 11.66
CA GLU A 371 -17.73 -2.02 11.20
C GLU A 371 -19.17 -1.51 11.08
N ARG A 372 -19.48 -0.35 11.68
CA ARG A 372 -20.81 0.30 11.64
C ARG A 372 -20.86 1.50 10.70
N MET A 373 -19.79 1.78 9.96
CA MET A 373 -19.67 2.97 9.13
C MET A 373 -19.50 2.63 7.65
N SER A 374 -20.02 3.51 6.78
CA SER A 374 -19.67 3.46 5.36
C SER A 374 -18.18 3.74 5.15
N LYS A 375 -17.63 3.28 4.03
CA LYS A 375 -16.22 3.47 3.68
C LYS A 375 -15.87 4.96 3.55
N ASP A 376 -16.73 5.73 2.91
CA ASP A 376 -16.59 7.19 2.79
C ASP A 376 -16.52 7.84 4.17
N ALA A 377 -17.40 7.44 5.10
CA ALA A 377 -17.38 7.97 6.47
C ALA A 377 -16.10 7.61 7.21
N GLN A 378 -15.57 6.39 7.02
CA GLN A 378 -14.28 5.98 7.61
C GLN A 378 -13.12 6.80 7.05
N VAL A 379 -13.07 7.02 5.73
CA VAL A 379 -12.06 7.86 5.07
C VAL A 379 -12.16 9.32 5.55
N HIS A 380 -13.36 9.88 5.64
CA HIS A 380 -13.58 11.23 6.15
C HIS A 380 -13.16 11.37 7.63
N ALA A 381 -13.42 10.36 8.47
CA ALA A 381 -12.96 10.35 9.85
C ALA A 381 -11.43 10.32 9.91
N ALA A 382 -10.79 9.44 9.14
CA ALA A 382 -9.33 9.33 9.06
C ALA A 382 -8.66 10.62 8.58
N ALA A 383 -9.20 11.26 7.53
CA ALA A 383 -8.67 12.51 6.97
C ALA A 383 -8.77 13.71 7.93
N ARG A 384 -9.66 13.66 8.93
CA ARG A 384 -9.75 14.65 10.00
C ARG A 384 -8.95 14.29 11.24
N THR A 385 -8.46 13.06 11.33
CA THR A 385 -7.77 12.55 12.52
C THR A 385 -6.39 13.18 12.63
N THR A 386 -6.08 13.72 13.81
CA THR A 386 -4.71 14.10 14.19
C THR A 386 -4.03 12.94 14.89
N ILE A 387 -4.74 12.30 15.82
CA ILE A 387 -4.23 11.19 16.63
C ILE A 387 -5.13 9.98 16.44
N LEU A 388 -4.61 8.95 15.78
CA LEU A 388 -5.32 7.69 15.58
C LEU A 388 -4.88 6.69 16.64
N LEU A 389 -5.83 6.16 17.40
CA LEU A 389 -5.57 5.20 18.46
C LEU A 389 -6.38 3.93 18.21
N GLY A 390 -5.82 2.75 18.45
CA GLY A 390 -6.58 1.52 18.34
C GLY A 390 -5.79 0.29 18.77
N VAL A 391 -6.50 -0.82 18.93
CA VAL A 391 -5.87 -2.13 19.07
C VAL A 391 -5.19 -2.50 17.77
N HIS A 392 -4.04 -3.20 17.87
CA HIS A 392 -3.25 -3.64 16.73
C HIS A 392 -4.06 -4.34 15.63
N GLY A 393 -3.57 -4.18 14.40
CA GLY A 393 -4.10 -4.79 13.18
C GLY A 393 -4.84 -3.85 12.22
N ASN A 394 -5.45 -4.43 11.18
CA ASN A 394 -5.91 -3.75 9.95
C ASN A 394 -6.79 -2.50 10.11
N GLY A 395 -7.46 -2.30 11.24
CA GLY A 395 -8.24 -1.08 11.47
C GLY A 395 -7.39 0.19 11.38
N LEU A 396 -6.13 0.13 11.84
CA LEU A 396 -5.22 1.27 11.84
C LEU A 396 -4.67 1.64 10.46
N THR A 397 -4.90 0.83 9.41
CA THR A 397 -4.51 1.15 8.02
C THR A 397 -5.04 2.50 7.54
N HIS A 398 -6.12 3.00 8.15
CA HIS A 398 -6.65 4.34 7.91
C HIS A 398 -5.64 5.47 8.11
N LEU A 399 -4.50 5.23 8.77
CA LEU A 399 -3.39 6.17 8.87
C LEU A 399 -2.93 6.72 7.49
N LEU A 400 -3.12 5.95 6.41
CA LEU A 400 -2.79 6.37 5.04
C LEU A 400 -3.55 7.64 4.62
N PHE A 401 -4.73 7.86 5.19
CA PHE A 401 -5.59 9.00 4.89
C PHE A 401 -5.39 10.17 5.86
N MET A 402 -4.60 9.99 6.93
CA MET A 402 -4.34 11.07 7.89
C MET A 402 -3.44 12.17 7.29
N PRO A 403 -3.66 13.45 7.64
CA PRO A 403 -2.70 14.52 7.35
C PRO A 403 -1.34 14.25 8.02
N PRO A 404 -0.18 14.34 7.34
CA PRO A 404 1.15 14.17 7.95
C PRO A 404 1.64 15.49 8.56
N THR A 405 1.02 15.90 9.65
CA THR A 405 1.45 17.08 10.41
C THR A 405 2.52 16.69 11.43
N LYS A 406 3.18 17.69 12.02
CA LYS A 406 4.15 17.46 13.10
C LYS A 406 3.53 16.83 14.36
N VAL A 407 2.22 17.00 14.51
CA VAL A 407 1.44 16.48 15.65
C VAL A 407 0.63 15.24 15.27
N SER A 408 0.77 14.74 14.04
CA SER A 408 0.06 13.55 13.61
C SER A 408 0.70 12.30 14.20
N THR A 409 -0.11 11.50 14.87
CA THR A 409 0.32 10.40 15.71
C THR A 409 -0.58 9.19 15.50
N VAL A 410 0.01 8.00 15.36
CA VAL A 410 -0.70 6.72 15.45
C VAL A 410 -0.24 6.05 16.74
N ILE A 411 -1.18 5.54 17.52
CA ILE A 411 -0.95 4.83 18.77
C ILE A 411 -1.55 3.45 18.62
N GLU A 412 -0.71 2.43 18.74
CA GLU A 412 -1.10 1.04 18.63
C GLU A 412 -1.07 0.37 20.00
N ILE A 413 -2.18 -0.27 20.34
CA ILE A 413 -2.36 -1.01 21.60
C ILE A 413 -2.13 -2.50 21.34
N PHE A 414 -1.17 -3.07 22.05
CA PHE A 414 -0.83 -4.49 21.99
C PHE A 414 -1.27 -5.23 23.26
N TYR A 415 -1.48 -6.54 23.12
CA TYR A 415 -1.64 -7.43 24.26
C TYR A 415 -0.30 -7.53 25.02
N PRO A 416 -0.30 -7.62 26.36
CA PRO A 416 0.94 -7.73 27.15
C PRO A 416 1.87 -8.84 26.65
N GLY A 417 3.14 -8.51 26.44
CA GLY A 417 4.15 -9.43 25.91
C GLY A 417 4.07 -9.67 24.40
N GLY A 418 3.11 -9.05 23.70
CA GLY A 418 2.96 -9.15 22.26
C GLY A 418 3.44 -7.90 21.53
N PHE A 419 4.00 -8.10 20.35
CA PHE A 419 4.45 -7.04 19.46
C PHE A 419 4.57 -7.58 18.01
N ALA A 420 4.16 -6.75 17.05
CA ALA A 420 4.33 -6.99 15.63
C ALA A 420 4.66 -5.65 14.93
N HIS A 421 5.41 -5.68 13.83
CA HIS A 421 5.81 -4.47 13.09
C HIS A 421 4.66 -3.84 12.27
N ASP A 422 3.41 -3.86 12.74
CA ASP A 422 2.21 -3.53 11.97
C ASP A 422 2.13 -2.06 11.57
N TYR A 423 2.15 -1.09 12.51
CA TYR A 423 2.03 0.34 12.17
C TYR A 423 3.14 1.21 12.74
N HIS A 424 4.28 0.60 13.07
CA HIS A 424 5.37 1.26 13.78
C HIS A 424 6.19 2.20 12.89
N LEU A 425 6.28 3.46 13.33
CA LEU A 425 7.36 4.42 13.04
C LEU A 425 7.44 5.42 14.23
N ASP A 426 8.48 5.31 15.07
CA ASP A 426 9.00 6.24 16.10
C ASP A 426 8.10 6.90 17.18
N GLY A 427 8.13 6.36 18.42
CA GLY A 427 7.80 7.03 19.70
C GLY A 427 7.47 6.05 20.87
N ALA A 428 7.23 6.49 22.10
CA ALA A 428 8.21 6.64 23.18
C ALA A 428 8.01 5.64 24.36
N TYR A 429 7.73 4.36 24.07
CA TYR A 429 8.04 3.28 25.02
C TYR A 429 8.91 2.19 24.43
N TYR A 430 8.98 2.13 23.11
CA TYR A 430 10.01 1.46 22.35
C TYR A 430 10.03 2.19 20.99
N THR A 431 10.94 3.15 20.82
CA THR A 431 11.18 3.87 19.55
C THR A 431 12.17 3.10 18.74
N HIS A 432 12.16 3.15 17.41
CA HIS A 432 13.31 2.66 16.66
C HIS A 432 14.58 3.36 17.18
N PRO A 433 15.68 2.62 17.47
CA PRO A 433 15.90 1.18 17.24
C PRO A 433 15.64 0.29 18.48
N ASN A 434 15.05 0.83 19.53
CA ASN A 434 14.68 0.15 20.76
C ASN A 434 13.25 -0.39 20.64
N GLU A 435 12.90 -1.24 19.67
CA GLU A 435 11.63 -1.98 19.63
C GLU A 435 11.60 -3.14 20.66
N PRO A 436 10.43 -3.62 21.12
CA PRO A 436 10.36 -4.94 21.73
C PRO A 436 10.63 -6.02 20.67
N ASP A 437 11.11 -7.18 21.12
CA ASP A 437 11.14 -8.36 20.25
C ASP A 437 9.74 -8.72 19.76
N ILE A 438 9.65 -9.18 18.52
CA ILE A 438 8.42 -9.68 17.92
C ILE A 438 7.89 -10.84 18.77
N GLY A 439 6.63 -10.75 19.17
CA GLY A 439 6.00 -11.72 20.07
C GLY A 439 4.52 -11.87 19.79
N TYR A 440 4.05 -13.11 19.70
CA TYR A 440 2.65 -13.46 19.51
C TYR A 440 2.15 -14.34 20.67
N PRO A 441 2.07 -13.80 21.91
CA PRO A 441 1.64 -14.57 23.06
C PRO A 441 0.19 -15.06 22.91
N GLU A 442 -0.17 -16.08 23.69
CA GLU A 442 -1.56 -16.52 23.80
C GLU A 442 -2.45 -15.34 24.24
N GLY A 443 -3.51 -15.07 23.49
CA GLY A 443 -4.38 -13.90 23.68
C GLY A 443 -4.04 -12.68 22.84
N PHE A 444 -2.91 -12.66 22.10
CA PHE A 444 -2.55 -11.55 21.21
C PHE A 444 -3.67 -11.21 20.21
N GLN A 445 -4.27 -12.24 19.63
CA GLN A 445 -5.37 -12.13 18.68
C GLN A 445 -6.76 -12.24 19.35
N GLY A 446 -6.80 -12.35 20.67
CA GLY A 446 -7.99 -12.67 21.49
C GLY A 446 -8.93 -11.49 21.71
N ASP A 447 -9.99 -11.71 22.48
CA ASP A 447 -11.05 -10.73 22.79
C ASP A 447 -10.89 -10.06 24.17
N TYR A 448 -9.78 -10.33 24.84
CA TYR A 448 -9.45 -9.87 26.18
C TYR A 448 -8.11 -9.14 26.17
N ILE A 449 -8.03 -7.96 25.54
CA ILE A 449 -6.81 -7.14 25.59
C ILE A 449 -6.96 -6.17 26.77
N PRO A 450 -6.21 -6.35 27.87
CA PRO A 450 -6.28 -5.43 28.99
C PRO A 450 -5.65 -4.09 28.62
N VAL A 451 -6.30 -2.99 29.01
CA VAL A 451 -5.78 -1.62 28.97
C VAL A 451 -6.14 -0.93 30.28
N HIS A 452 -5.16 -0.31 30.93
CA HIS A 452 -5.41 0.54 32.09
C HIS A 452 -5.60 1.97 31.60
N GLY A 453 -6.86 2.40 31.48
CA GLY A 453 -7.20 3.79 31.11
C GLY A 453 -6.64 4.87 32.06
N PRO A 454 -6.54 4.68 33.39
CA PRO A 454 -5.97 5.67 34.31
C PRO A 454 -4.44 5.60 34.34
N THR A 455 -3.80 5.03 33.31
CA THR A 455 -2.36 5.22 33.19
C THR A 455 -2.16 6.69 32.91
N ASP A 456 -1.72 7.42 33.94
CA ASP A 456 -1.26 8.80 33.95
C ASP A 456 -0.48 9.22 32.69
N ARG A 457 0.00 8.29 31.86
CA ARG A 457 0.96 8.49 30.78
C ARG A 457 0.42 8.54 29.35
N ILE A 458 -0.82 8.13 29.06
CA ILE A 458 -1.40 8.43 27.71
C ILE A 458 -1.78 9.91 27.69
N ALA A 459 -2.52 10.34 28.70
CA ALA A 459 -2.97 11.72 28.84
C ALA A 459 -1.85 12.72 29.18
N GLN A 460 -0.77 12.31 29.89
CA GLN A 460 0.41 13.18 30.09
C GLN A 460 1.32 13.30 28.86
N LYS A 461 1.15 12.46 27.83
CA LYS A 461 2.03 12.41 26.65
C LYS A 461 1.40 12.98 25.37
N LEU A 462 0.07 13.00 25.33
CA LEU A 462 -0.72 13.86 24.47
C LEU A 462 -0.63 15.29 25.00
#